data_AF-A0A1S6KCR6-F1
#
_entry.id   AF-A0A1S6KCR6-F1
#
_cell.length_a   1.000
_cell.length_b   1.000
_cell.length_c   1.000
_cell.angle_alpha   90.00
_cell.angle_beta   90.00
_cell.angle_gamma   90.00
#
_symmetry.space_group_name_H-M   'P 1'
#
loop_
_entity.id
_entity.type
_entity.pdbx_description
1 polymer ?
#
loop_
_entity_poly.entity_id
_entity_poly.type
_entity_poly.pdbx_seq_one_letter_code
_entity_poly.pdbx_strand_id
1 'polypeptide(L)'
;ANICLVSYADGEKRYILAPKAISVGQKIISSVKVDILVGNCLPLAKIPQGTFVHNVELKPGKGGQLARSAGTSLQILGRDEDGKYTLLKMSSGEVRKILSICRATIGIVGNEDVNLVNIGKAGRNRWKGVRPTVRGSVMNPNDHPHGGGEGKAPIGRKSPVTPWGKPALGLKTRDKKKASNKFIVRTRHK
;
A
#
# COMPACT_ATOMS: atom_id res chain seq x y z
N ALA A 1 -3.34 8.54 -6.93
CA ALA A 1 -2.98 7.98 -8.25
C ALA A 1 -4.05 8.41 -9.22
N ASN A 2 -3.67 8.83 -10.42
CA ASN A 2 -4.65 9.17 -11.45
C ASN A 2 -5.22 7.88 -12.07
N ILE A 3 -6.30 8.00 -12.82
CA ILE A 3 -6.93 6.89 -13.52
C ILE A 3 -6.87 7.11 -15.02
N CYS A 4 -6.82 6.03 -15.79
CA CYS A 4 -6.93 6.04 -17.24
C CYS A 4 -8.23 5.37 -17.67
N LEU A 5 -8.90 5.94 -18.66
CA LEU A 5 -10.01 5.31 -19.36
C LEU A 5 -9.45 4.45 -20.49
N VAL A 6 -9.86 3.18 -20.54
CA VAL A 6 -9.46 2.20 -21.54
C VAL A 6 -10.69 1.84 -22.36
N SER A 7 -10.56 1.93 -23.69
CA SER A 7 -11.54 1.44 -24.64
C SER A 7 -11.05 0.11 -25.19
N TYR A 8 -11.84 -0.94 -25.03
CA TYR A 8 -11.57 -2.25 -25.61
C TYR A 8 -12.08 -2.30 -27.05
N ALA A 9 -11.60 -3.29 -27.81
CA ALA A 9 -11.98 -3.49 -29.20
C ALA A 9 -13.45 -3.91 -29.38
N ASP A 10 -14.05 -4.49 -28.35
CA ASP A 10 -15.47 -4.86 -28.27
C ASP A 10 -16.39 -3.67 -27.91
N GLY A 11 -15.83 -2.49 -27.68
CA GLY A 11 -16.56 -1.28 -27.28
C GLY A 11 -16.73 -1.11 -25.77
N GLU A 12 -16.31 -2.07 -24.94
CA GLU A 12 -16.32 -1.91 -23.49
C GLU A 12 -15.37 -0.81 -23.04
N LYS A 13 -15.75 -0.10 -21.98
CA LYS A 13 -14.92 0.93 -21.34
C LYS A 13 -14.66 0.59 -19.89
N ARG A 14 -13.39 0.62 -19.48
CA ARG A 14 -12.99 0.34 -18.09
C ARG A 14 -12.00 1.40 -17.60
N TYR A 15 -12.00 1.63 -16.30
CA TYR A 15 -10.97 2.43 -15.65
C TYR A 15 -9.87 1.56 -15.08
N ILE A 16 -8.63 2.01 -15.25
CA ILE A 16 -7.46 1.42 -14.63
C ILE A 16 -6.69 2.47 -13.82
N LEU A 17 -5.81 2.03 -12.94
CA LEU A 17 -4.80 2.90 -12.35
C LEU A 17 -3.84 3.34 -13.46
N ALA A 18 -3.53 4.63 -13.51
CA ALA A 18 -2.57 5.16 -14.48
C ALA A 18 -1.14 4.73 -14.07
N PRO A 19 -0.44 3.90 -14.87
CA PRO A 19 0.97 3.64 -14.67
C PRO A 19 1.81 4.90 -14.98
N LYS A 20 3.01 4.98 -14.41
CA LYS A 20 3.97 6.02 -14.76
C LYS A 20 4.34 5.93 -16.25
N ALA A 21 4.41 7.09 -16.90
CA ALA A 21 4.77 7.23 -18.31
C ALA A 21 3.86 6.48 -19.31
N ILE A 22 2.59 6.23 -18.96
CA ILE A 22 1.62 5.75 -19.94
C ILE A 22 1.21 6.90 -20.86
N SER A 23 1.23 6.66 -22.17
CA SER A 23 0.83 7.64 -23.19
C SER A 23 -0.57 7.36 -23.73
N VAL A 24 -1.29 8.40 -24.13
CA VAL A 24 -2.58 8.25 -24.82
C VAL A 24 -2.36 7.51 -26.15
N GLY A 25 -3.20 6.52 -26.45
CA GLY A 25 -3.08 5.66 -27.62
C GLY A 25 -2.18 4.42 -27.42
N GLN A 26 -1.48 4.31 -26.28
CA GLN A 26 -0.72 3.10 -25.96
C GLN A 26 -1.67 1.92 -25.75
N LYS A 27 -1.39 0.81 -26.45
CA LYS A 27 -2.12 -0.44 -26.28
C LYS A 27 -1.64 -1.15 -25.01
N ILE A 28 -2.59 -1.53 -24.16
CA ILE A 28 -2.36 -2.36 -22.99
C ILE A 28 -3.11 -3.67 -23.16
N ILE A 29 -2.49 -4.76 -22.70
CA ILE A 29 -3.05 -6.10 -22.86
C ILE A 29 -3.03 -6.81 -21.51
N SER A 30 -4.14 -7.49 -21.23
CA SER A 30 -4.32 -8.31 -20.04
C SER A 30 -4.47 -9.77 -20.47
N SER A 31 -3.37 -10.52 -20.50
CA SER A 31 -3.39 -11.93 -20.90
C SER A 31 -2.24 -12.70 -20.23
N VAL A 32 -2.23 -14.03 -20.37
CA VAL A 32 -1.21 -14.90 -19.79
C VAL A 32 0.10 -14.83 -20.56
N LYS A 33 0.04 -14.62 -21.89
CA LYS A 33 1.19 -14.55 -22.79
C LYS A 33 1.19 -13.18 -23.47
N VAL A 34 1.93 -12.24 -22.88
CA VAL A 34 2.10 -10.88 -23.37
C VAL A 34 3.53 -10.44 -23.08
N ASP A 35 4.04 -9.51 -23.88
CA ASP A 35 5.32 -8.87 -23.62
C ASP A 35 5.29 -8.04 -22.33
N ILE A 36 6.47 -7.93 -21.72
CA ILE A 36 6.67 -7.24 -20.44
C ILE A 36 6.79 -5.74 -20.72
N LEU A 37 5.65 -5.11 -20.98
CA LEU A 37 5.52 -3.67 -21.19
C LEU A 37 4.74 -3.02 -20.05
N VAL A 38 5.01 -1.75 -19.80
CA VAL A 38 4.31 -0.96 -18.78
C VAL A 38 2.81 -0.93 -19.06
N GLY A 39 2.00 -1.22 -18.03
CA GLY A 39 0.54 -1.26 -18.13
C GLY A 39 -0.04 -2.63 -18.51
N ASN A 40 0.76 -3.58 -19.01
CA ASN A 40 0.29 -4.93 -19.26
C ASN A 40 0.06 -5.69 -17.95
N CYS A 41 -0.96 -6.55 -17.94
CA CYS A 41 -1.36 -7.33 -16.77
C CYS A 41 -1.18 -8.84 -17.04
N LEU A 42 -0.33 -9.48 -16.24
CA LEU A 42 0.02 -10.90 -16.37
C LEU A 42 0.05 -11.60 -15.00
N PRO A 43 -0.03 -12.94 -14.95
CA PRO A 43 0.27 -13.70 -13.75
C PRO A 43 1.73 -13.54 -13.31
N LEU A 44 1.98 -13.50 -12.00
CA LEU A 44 3.32 -13.38 -11.42
C LEU A 44 4.29 -14.48 -11.89
N ALA A 45 3.78 -15.67 -12.20
CA ALA A 45 4.53 -16.78 -12.77
C ALA A 45 5.22 -16.46 -14.11
N LYS A 46 4.74 -15.46 -14.85
CA LYS A 46 5.26 -15.09 -16.18
C LYS A 46 6.13 -13.84 -16.19
N ILE A 47 6.15 -13.07 -15.09
CA ILE A 47 6.91 -11.82 -15.01
C ILE A 47 8.34 -12.11 -14.50
N PRO A 48 9.40 -11.67 -15.18
CA PRO A 48 10.77 -11.98 -14.77
C PRO A 48 11.16 -11.29 -13.46
N GLN A 49 12.13 -11.90 -12.79
CA GLN A 49 12.72 -11.37 -11.57
C GLN A 49 13.35 -9.99 -11.82
N GLY A 50 13.31 -9.13 -10.80
CA GLY A 50 13.80 -7.75 -10.87
C GLY A 50 12.76 -6.75 -11.38
N THR A 51 11.68 -7.21 -12.03
CA THR A 51 10.63 -6.33 -12.56
C THR A 51 9.83 -5.65 -11.45
N PHE A 52 9.47 -4.40 -11.69
CA PHE A 52 8.53 -3.65 -10.85
C PHE A 52 7.09 -3.88 -11.31
N VAL A 53 6.23 -4.19 -10.35
CA VAL A 53 4.81 -4.45 -10.56
C VAL A 53 3.95 -3.67 -9.57
N HIS A 54 2.73 -3.36 -9.95
CA HIS A 54 1.72 -2.72 -9.11
C HIS A 54 0.38 -3.42 -9.26
N ASN A 55 -0.59 -3.03 -8.42
CA ASN A 55 -1.95 -3.60 -8.42
C ASN A 55 -1.97 -5.14 -8.32
N VAL A 56 -1.22 -5.69 -7.36
CA VAL A 56 -1.03 -7.13 -7.22
C VAL A 56 -2.18 -7.77 -6.42
N GLU A 57 -2.68 -8.90 -6.92
CA GLU A 57 -3.68 -9.71 -6.23
C GLU A 57 -3.09 -10.46 -5.02
N LEU A 58 -3.82 -10.47 -3.91
CA LEU A 58 -3.45 -11.28 -2.74
C LEU A 58 -4.01 -12.70 -2.82
N LYS A 59 -5.11 -12.88 -3.55
CA LYS A 59 -5.74 -14.16 -3.89
C LYS A 59 -6.13 -14.12 -5.37
N PRO A 60 -6.00 -15.24 -6.11
CA PRO A 60 -6.37 -15.29 -7.52
C PRO A 60 -7.81 -14.83 -7.73
N GLY A 61 -8.03 -13.91 -8.68
CA GLY A 61 -9.38 -13.45 -9.07
C GLY A 61 -10.07 -12.50 -8.09
N LYS A 62 -9.46 -12.19 -6.94
CA LYS A 62 -10.02 -11.21 -5.98
C LYS A 62 -9.78 -9.76 -6.40
N GLY A 63 -8.99 -9.55 -7.46
CA GLY A 63 -8.55 -8.23 -7.89
C GLY A 63 -7.37 -7.71 -7.06
N GLY A 64 -6.70 -6.69 -7.62
CA GLY A 64 -5.50 -6.12 -7.04
C GLY A 64 -5.76 -5.42 -5.71
N GLN A 65 -4.95 -5.74 -4.71
CA GLN A 65 -5.05 -5.17 -3.35
C GLN A 65 -3.77 -4.48 -2.91
N LEU A 66 -2.62 -4.87 -3.47
CA LEU A 66 -1.30 -4.36 -3.08
C LEU A 66 -0.77 -3.35 -4.11
N ALA A 67 -0.01 -2.36 -3.62
CA ALA A 67 0.61 -1.30 -4.42
C ALA A 67 -0.36 -0.62 -5.40
N ARG A 68 -1.39 0.05 -4.84
CA ARG A 68 -2.38 0.84 -5.59
C ARG A 68 -2.25 2.34 -5.39
N SER A 69 -1.46 2.75 -4.40
CA SER A 69 -1.26 4.15 -4.07
C SER A 69 -0.32 4.81 -5.06
N ALA A 70 -0.39 6.14 -5.14
CA ALA A 70 0.49 6.93 -5.99
C ALA A 70 1.97 6.62 -5.73
N GLY A 71 2.75 6.46 -6.81
CA GLY A 71 4.19 6.16 -6.73
C GLY A 71 4.57 4.82 -6.12
N THR A 72 3.60 3.93 -5.84
CA THR A 72 3.92 2.63 -5.25
C THR A 72 4.16 1.56 -6.28
N SER A 73 5.08 0.65 -5.97
CA SER A 73 5.39 -0.56 -6.73
C SER A 73 5.96 -1.63 -5.80
N LEU A 74 5.97 -2.85 -6.29
CA LEU A 74 6.54 -4.04 -5.67
C LEU A 74 7.61 -4.59 -6.60
N GLN A 75 8.70 -5.08 -6.04
CA GLN A 75 9.75 -5.70 -6.83
C GLN A 75 9.64 -7.22 -6.72
N ILE A 76 9.72 -7.92 -7.86
CA ILE A 76 9.80 -9.38 -7.87
C ILE A 76 11.23 -9.79 -7.52
N LEU A 77 11.39 -10.44 -6.36
CA LEU A 77 12.69 -10.93 -5.91
C LEU A 77 13.03 -12.31 -6.46
N GLY A 78 12.04 -13.09 -6.86
CA GLY A 78 12.24 -14.46 -7.33
C GLY A 78 11.02 -15.32 -7.04
N ARG A 79 11.16 -16.62 -7.24
CA ARG A 79 10.12 -17.62 -6.98
C ARG A 79 10.65 -18.65 -5.99
N ASP A 80 9.74 -19.28 -5.25
CA ASP A 80 10.08 -20.45 -4.42
C ASP A 80 10.58 -21.59 -5.30
N GLU A 81 11.29 -22.54 -4.70
CA GLU A 81 11.80 -23.75 -5.36
C GLU A 81 10.67 -24.55 -6.03
N ASP A 82 9.51 -24.65 -5.37
CA ASP A 82 8.31 -25.31 -5.91
C ASP A 82 7.55 -24.50 -6.98
N GLY A 83 7.98 -23.26 -7.26
CA GLY A 83 7.32 -22.33 -8.21
C GLY A 83 5.93 -21.83 -7.80
N LYS A 84 5.33 -22.38 -6.72
CA LYS A 84 3.97 -22.07 -6.26
C LYS A 84 3.80 -20.65 -5.75
N TYR A 85 4.84 -20.10 -5.13
CA TYR A 85 4.86 -18.74 -4.61
C TYR A 85 5.92 -17.88 -5.29
N THR A 86 5.60 -16.62 -5.49
CA THR A 86 6.50 -15.56 -5.92
C THR A 86 6.82 -14.67 -4.72
N LEU A 87 8.10 -14.36 -4.54
CA LEU A 87 8.59 -13.46 -3.49
C LEU A 87 8.51 -12.03 -3.99
N LEU A 88 7.71 -11.21 -3.31
CA LEU A 88 7.58 -9.79 -3.58
C LEU A 88 8.18 -8.97 -2.44
N LYS A 89 9.02 -8.01 -2.81
CA LYS A 89 9.48 -6.94 -1.91
C LYS A 89 8.48 -5.80 -1.97
N MET A 90 7.88 -5.52 -0.82
CA MET A 90 6.92 -4.46 -0.63
C MET A 90 7.61 -3.08 -0.60
N SER A 91 6.88 -2.02 -0.95
CA SER A 91 7.38 -0.64 -0.79
C SER A 91 7.65 -0.30 0.69
N SER A 92 7.05 -1.05 1.63
CA SER A 92 7.34 -0.98 3.07
C SER A 92 8.65 -1.66 3.48
N GLY A 93 9.33 -2.37 2.57
CA GLY A 93 10.51 -3.19 2.85
C GLY A 93 10.23 -4.62 3.35
N GLU A 94 8.95 -4.97 3.61
CA GLU A 94 8.54 -6.36 3.91
C GLU A 94 8.78 -7.26 2.69
N VAL A 95 9.23 -8.50 2.90
CA VAL A 95 9.29 -9.54 1.85
C VAL A 95 8.22 -10.59 2.13
N ARG A 96 7.39 -10.86 1.12
CA ARG A 96 6.21 -11.70 1.26
C ARG A 96 6.05 -12.67 0.09
N LYS A 97 5.66 -13.90 0.40
CA LYS A 97 5.22 -14.94 -0.55
C LYS A 97 3.78 -14.66 -0.99
N ILE A 98 3.56 -14.61 -2.30
CA ILE A 98 2.24 -14.47 -2.94
C ILE A 98 2.10 -15.59 -3.97
N LEU A 99 0.89 -16.11 -4.19
CA LEU A 99 0.68 -17.19 -5.16
C LEU A 99 1.10 -16.75 -6.56
N SER A 100 1.87 -17.57 -7.26
CA SER A 100 2.39 -17.23 -8.60
C SER A 100 1.29 -17.09 -9.66
N ILE A 101 0.09 -17.63 -9.40
CA ILE A 101 -1.10 -17.52 -10.27
C ILE A 101 -1.76 -16.14 -10.14
N CYS A 102 -1.52 -15.40 -9.04
CA CYS A 102 -2.05 -14.05 -8.86
C CYS A 102 -1.61 -13.13 -9.99
N ARG A 103 -2.50 -12.24 -10.41
CA ARG A 103 -2.22 -11.25 -11.45
C ARG A 103 -1.57 -10.00 -10.88
N ALA A 104 -0.77 -9.35 -11.71
CA ALA A 104 -0.09 -8.11 -11.42
C ALA A 104 0.04 -7.27 -12.69
N THR A 105 0.06 -5.95 -12.54
CA THR A 105 0.29 -5.02 -13.65
C THR A 105 1.75 -4.55 -13.64
N ILE A 106 2.40 -4.53 -14.78
CA ILE A 106 3.81 -4.12 -14.89
C ILE A 106 3.93 -2.60 -14.76
N GLY A 107 4.96 -2.16 -14.04
CA GLY A 107 5.33 -0.76 -13.86
C GLY A 107 4.99 -0.23 -12.47
N ILE A 108 5.13 1.09 -12.33
CA ILE A 108 4.91 1.85 -11.10
C ILE A 108 3.61 2.65 -11.26
N VAL A 109 2.85 2.84 -10.18
CA VAL A 109 1.67 3.71 -10.21
C VAL A 109 2.10 5.17 -10.37
N GLY A 110 1.48 5.91 -11.30
CA GLY A 110 1.82 7.30 -11.57
C GLY A 110 1.47 8.28 -10.43
N ASN A 111 1.75 9.56 -10.67
CA ASN A 111 1.54 10.69 -9.74
C ASN A 111 2.43 10.59 -8.48
N GLU A 112 3.72 10.32 -8.66
CA GLU A 112 4.72 10.22 -7.56
C GLU A 112 4.83 11.52 -6.75
N ASP A 113 4.69 12.67 -7.42
CA ASP A 113 4.85 14.01 -6.82
C ASP A 113 3.73 14.41 -5.87
N VAL A 114 2.69 13.57 -5.70
CA VAL A 114 1.61 13.85 -4.74
C VAL A 114 2.13 14.04 -3.32
N ASN A 115 3.27 13.41 -2.98
CA ASN A 115 3.90 13.56 -1.67
C ASN A 115 4.59 14.91 -1.48
N LEU A 116 4.94 15.61 -2.57
CA LEU A 116 5.57 16.93 -2.54
C LEU A 116 4.56 18.05 -2.31
N VAL A 117 3.26 17.75 -2.34
CA VAL A 117 2.18 18.74 -2.22
C VAL A 117 2.11 19.29 -0.80
N ASN A 118 2.50 20.55 -0.62
CA ASN A 118 2.19 21.29 0.61
C ASN A 118 0.70 21.71 0.61
N ILE A 119 0.00 21.38 1.69
CA ILE A 119 -1.43 21.67 1.86
C ILE A 119 -1.67 23.17 2.08
N GLY A 120 -0.71 23.87 2.70
CA GLY A 120 -0.70 25.33 2.90
C GLY A 120 -1.69 25.82 3.96
N LYS A 121 -3.00 25.64 3.74
CA LYS A 121 -4.06 26.16 4.63
C LYS A 121 -4.88 25.06 5.30
N ALA A 122 -5.34 25.32 6.53
CA ALA A 122 -6.17 24.38 7.31
C ALA A 122 -7.45 23.96 6.58
N GLY A 123 -8.13 24.89 5.89
CA GLY A 123 -9.37 24.61 5.16
C GLY A 123 -9.21 23.55 4.06
N ARG A 124 -8.03 23.40 3.46
CA ARG A 124 -7.79 22.40 2.42
C ARG A 124 -7.82 20.97 2.97
N ASN A 125 -7.48 20.77 4.26
CA ASN A 125 -7.70 19.48 4.94
C ASN A 125 -9.18 19.17 5.13
N ARG A 126 -10.00 20.20 5.40
CA ARG A 126 -11.44 20.05 5.54
C ARG A 126 -12.10 19.62 4.22
N TRP A 127 -11.64 20.14 3.07
CA TRP A 127 -12.10 19.70 1.75
C TRP A 127 -11.83 18.22 1.46
N LYS A 128 -10.78 17.65 2.06
CA LYS A 128 -10.48 16.21 1.99
C LYS A 128 -11.32 15.37 2.96
N GLY A 129 -12.23 15.98 3.73
CA GLY A 129 -13.03 15.31 4.76
C GLY A 129 -12.30 15.05 6.08
N VAL A 130 -11.08 15.58 6.27
CA VAL A 130 -10.32 15.40 7.52
C VAL A 130 -10.75 16.45 8.53
N ARG A 131 -11.17 16.02 9.73
CA ARG A 131 -11.54 16.91 10.85
C ARG A 131 -10.32 17.19 11.75
N PRO A 132 -10.30 18.33 12.47
CA PRO A 132 -9.25 18.60 13.45
C PRO A 132 -9.20 17.52 14.54
N THR A 133 -7.98 17.11 14.91
CA THR A 133 -7.74 16.17 16.02
C THR A 133 -7.02 16.87 17.16
N VAL A 134 -7.56 16.77 18.37
CA VAL A 134 -7.00 17.39 19.58
C VAL A 134 -5.94 16.48 20.22
N ARG A 135 -4.88 17.07 20.78
CA ARG A 135 -3.83 16.30 21.48
C ARG A 135 -4.36 15.79 22.83
N GLY A 136 -4.00 14.57 23.20
CA GLY A 136 -4.42 14.01 24.50
C GLY A 136 -3.88 14.75 25.72
N SER A 137 -2.76 15.47 25.58
CA SER A 137 -2.12 16.22 26.69
C SER A 137 -2.87 17.49 27.09
N VAL A 138 -3.83 17.95 26.29
CA VAL A 138 -4.62 19.17 26.59
C VAL A 138 -6.04 18.83 27.07
N MET A 139 -6.36 17.54 27.16
CA MET A 139 -7.67 17.06 27.60
C MET A 139 -7.70 16.92 29.13
N ASN A 140 -8.88 16.66 29.67
CA ASN A 140 -9.03 16.32 31.08
C ASN A 140 -8.60 14.86 31.35
N PRO A 141 -8.24 14.49 32.60
CA PRO A 141 -7.78 13.13 32.93
C PRO A 141 -8.77 12.01 32.62
N ASN A 142 -10.07 12.30 32.59
CA ASN A 142 -11.13 11.35 32.23
C ASN A 142 -11.15 11.03 30.72
N ASP A 143 -10.82 11.99 29.88
CA ASP A 143 -10.92 11.88 28.42
C ASP A 143 -9.68 11.25 27.79
N HIS A 144 -8.51 11.50 28.38
CA HIS A 144 -7.25 10.96 27.90
C HIS A 144 -6.31 10.67 29.07
N PRO A 145 -5.55 9.55 29.04
CA PRO A 145 -4.60 9.26 30.11
C PRO A 145 -3.57 10.37 30.34
N HIS A 146 -3.09 11.01 29.27
CA HIS A 146 -2.17 12.16 29.36
C HIS A 146 -2.82 13.49 29.77
N GLY A 147 -4.12 13.51 30.06
CA GLY A 147 -4.86 14.73 30.39
C GLY A 147 -4.64 15.21 31.82
N GLY A 148 -4.97 16.49 32.04
CA GLY A 148 -4.83 17.20 33.31
C GLY A 148 -3.42 17.66 33.67
N GLY A 149 -3.24 18.01 34.94
CA GLY A 149 -2.06 18.71 35.44
C GLY A 149 -2.19 20.23 35.35
N GLU A 150 -1.42 20.93 36.17
CA GLU A 150 -1.36 22.40 36.14
C GLU A 150 -0.54 22.88 34.95
N GLY A 151 -1.09 23.79 34.15
CA GLY A 151 -0.42 24.34 32.98
C GLY A 151 -0.10 23.28 31.91
N LYS A 152 1.11 23.32 31.36
CA LYS A 152 1.56 22.37 30.33
C LYS A 152 2.24 21.17 30.98
N ALA A 153 1.49 20.07 31.12
CA ALA A 153 2.02 18.86 31.74
C ALA A 153 2.92 18.02 30.79
N PRO A 154 3.98 17.38 31.32
CA PRO A 154 4.66 16.29 30.64
C PRO A 154 3.77 15.03 30.62
N ILE A 155 4.20 13.97 29.93
CA ILE A 155 3.40 12.74 29.78
C ILE A 155 3.08 12.05 31.12
N GLY A 156 3.96 12.20 32.13
CA GLY A 156 3.72 11.70 33.49
C GLY A 156 3.62 10.17 33.63
N ARG A 157 3.93 9.41 32.56
CA ARG A 157 3.87 7.95 32.51
C ARG A 157 5.15 7.35 31.95
N LYS A 158 5.42 6.09 32.31
CA LYS A 158 6.57 5.31 31.82
C LYS A 158 6.67 5.24 30.29
N SER A 159 5.53 5.24 29.60
CA SER A 159 5.47 5.31 28.14
C SER A 159 4.23 6.09 27.69
N PRO A 160 4.27 6.70 26.49
CA PRO A 160 3.08 7.33 25.92
C PRO A 160 2.02 6.27 25.62
N VAL A 161 0.77 6.58 25.96
CA VAL A 161 -0.38 5.69 25.75
C VAL A 161 -1.43 6.29 24.82
N THR A 162 -2.23 5.42 24.23
CA THR A 162 -3.43 5.77 23.45
C THR A 162 -4.55 6.24 24.39
N PRO A 163 -5.65 6.82 23.86
CA PRO A 163 -6.81 7.18 24.66
C PRO A 163 -7.38 6.00 25.47
N TRP A 164 -7.19 4.77 24.98
CA TRP A 164 -7.62 3.53 25.64
C TRP A 164 -6.56 2.88 26.54
N GLY A 165 -5.50 3.62 26.88
CA GLY A 165 -4.48 3.18 27.84
C GLY A 165 -3.47 2.14 27.33
N LYS A 166 -3.50 1.78 26.04
CA LYS A 166 -2.48 0.88 25.45
C LYS A 166 -1.21 1.68 25.10
N PRO A 167 0.00 1.10 25.20
CA PRO A 167 1.22 1.78 24.75
C PRO A 167 1.13 2.23 23.29
N ALA A 168 1.44 3.50 23.02
CA ALA A 168 1.39 4.09 21.69
C ALA A 168 2.68 3.85 20.88
N LEU A 169 3.81 3.60 21.55
CA LEU A 169 5.12 3.40 20.93
C LEU A 169 5.65 1.99 21.19
N GLY A 170 6.32 1.41 20.20
CA GLY A 170 7.10 0.17 20.32
C GLY A 170 6.31 -1.15 20.42
N LEU A 171 5.05 -1.13 20.85
CA LEU A 171 4.24 -2.35 20.97
C LEU A 171 3.89 -2.93 19.61
N LYS A 172 4.37 -4.15 19.32
CA LYS A 172 3.99 -4.91 18.12
C LYS A 172 2.55 -5.43 18.27
N THR A 173 1.61 -4.90 17.49
CA THR A 173 0.16 -5.22 17.57
C THR A 173 -0.27 -6.38 16.66
N ARG A 174 0.64 -6.95 15.87
CA ARG A 174 0.32 -8.06 14.98
C ARG A 174 0.04 -9.34 15.78
N ASP A 175 -1.07 -9.99 15.46
CA ASP A 175 -1.40 -11.31 16.01
C ASP A 175 -0.37 -12.38 15.58
N LYS A 176 0.19 -13.06 16.59
CA LYS A 176 1.19 -14.13 16.46
C LYS A 176 0.60 -15.41 15.85
N LYS A 177 -0.70 -15.66 15.99
CA LYS A 177 -1.37 -16.88 15.49
C LYS A 177 -1.95 -16.74 14.09
N LYS A 178 -1.84 -15.55 13.48
CA LYS A 178 -2.41 -15.29 12.15
C LYS A 178 -1.81 -16.23 11.10
N ALA A 179 -2.67 -17.00 10.41
CA ALA A 179 -2.26 -17.96 9.37
C ALA A 179 -1.37 -17.36 8.26
N SER A 180 -1.49 -16.05 8.01
CA SER A 180 -0.65 -15.34 7.04
C SER A 180 0.81 -15.14 7.46
N ASN A 181 1.19 -15.46 8.70
CA ASN A 181 2.56 -15.32 9.21
C ASN A 181 3.54 -16.17 8.40
N LYS A 182 3.14 -17.37 7.97
CA LYS A 182 3.95 -18.27 7.13
C LYS A 182 4.34 -17.69 5.76
N PHE A 183 3.61 -16.68 5.28
CA PHE A 183 3.90 -16.05 4.00
C PHE A 183 4.86 -14.85 4.13
N ILE A 184 5.21 -14.42 5.34
CA ILE A 184 6.13 -13.31 5.55
C ILE A 184 7.52 -13.90 5.73
N VAL A 185 8.43 -13.58 4.80
CA VAL A 185 9.82 -14.05 4.85
C VAL A 185 10.68 -13.07 5.66
N ARG A 186 10.48 -11.77 5.43
CA ARG A 186 11.18 -10.72 6.16
C ARG A 186 10.20 -9.63 6.56
N THR A 187 10.18 -9.28 7.82
CA THR A 187 9.28 -8.23 8.32
C THR A 187 9.83 -6.83 8.00
N ARG A 188 8.94 -5.84 7.90
CA ARG A 188 9.32 -4.42 7.78
C ARG A 188 9.89 -3.81 9.07
N HIS A 189 9.67 -4.47 10.21
CA HIS A 189 10.14 -4.00 11.50
C HIS A 189 11.56 -4.53 11.71
N LYS A 190 12.54 -3.63 11.84
CA LYS A 190 13.80 -3.93 12.51
C LYS A 190 13.54 -3.94 14.02
#